data_AF-A0AAE9YYV0-F1
#
_entry.id   AF-A0AAE9YYV0-F1
#
_cell.length_a   1.000
_cell.length_b   1.000
_cell.length_c   1.000
_cell.angle_alpha   90.00
_cell.angle_beta   90.00
_cell.angle_gamma   90.00
#
_symmetry.space_group_name_H-M   'P 1'
#
loop_
_entity.id
_entity.type
_entity.pdbx_description
1 polymer ?
#
loop_
_entity_poly.entity_id
_entity_poly.type
_entity_poly.pdbx_seq_one_letter_code
_entity_poly.pdbx_strand_id
1 'polypeptide(L)'
;MKSLPIHIGRPHEACVMLEIIDLIFPIIAVAIFLILNERWKKKYELPLKKHVLIVLCKITICTFSALLILFVFGYLLNATEVQLLLVLAIGIGSSYAVTSYLFKPLYFKK
;
A
#
# COMPACT_ATOMS: atom_id res chain seq x y z
N MET A 1 31.17 45.20 19.66
CA MET A 1 30.80 43.77 19.74
C MET A 1 30.35 43.30 18.37
N LYS A 2 30.65 42.05 17.96
CA LYS A 2 30.04 41.45 16.76
C LYS A 2 28.78 40.69 17.19
N SER A 3 27.63 41.04 16.64
CA SER A 3 26.40 40.24 16.76
C SER A 3 26.50 39.01 15.85
N LEU A 4 26.20 37.83 16.39
CA LEU A 4 25.97 36.64 15.57
C LEU A 4 24.57 36.76 14.92
N PRO A 5 24.43 36.46 13.62
CA PRO A 5 23.12 36.18 13.04
C PRO A 5 22.64 34.80 13.54
N ILE A 6 21.50 34.77 14.22
CA ILE A 6 20.85 33.50 14.57
C ILE A 6 20.24 32.91 13.29
N HIS A 7 20.77 31.78 12.81
CA HIS A 7 20.27 31.11 11.63
C HIS A 7 18.95 30.39 11.94
N ILE A 8 17.84 31.14 11.94
CA ILE A 8 16.49 30.57 12.05
C ILE A 8 16.15 29.92 10.70
N GLY A 9 16.42 28.62 10.58
CA GLY A 9 16.11 27.81 9.42
C GLY A 9 15.93 26.34 9.80
N ARG A 10 15.05 25.63 9.08
CA ARG A 10 14.65 24.22 9.29
C ARG A 10 13.84 23.82 10.54
N PRO A 11 12.67 24.42 10.81
CA PRO A 11 11.56 23.67 11.39
C PRO A 11 10.77 22.90 10.30
N HIS A 12 10.60 23.50 9.12
CA HIS A 12 9.65 23.02 8.10
C HIS A 12 10.10 21.75 7.35
N GLU A 13 11.40 21.57 7.10
CA GLU A 13 11.92 20.39 6.40
C GLU A 13 11.74 19.10 7.24
N ALA A 14 11.86 19.19 8.56
CA ALA A 14 11.72 18.04 9.46
C ALA A 14 10.26 17.58 9.60
N CYS A 15 9.29 18.52 9.56
CA CYS A 15 7.86 18.21 9.61
C CYS A 15 7.45 17.38 8.39
N VAL A 16 7.79 17.84 7.18
CA VAL A 16 7.49 17.14 5.92
C VAL A 16 8.18 15.77 5.87
N MET A 17 9.40 15.65 6.42
CA MET A 17 10.09 14.35 6.50
C MET A 17 9.38 13.35 7.41
N LEU A 18 8.81 13.80 8.54
CA LEU A 18 8.00 12.96 9.43
C LEU A 18 6.69 12.52 8.77
N GLU A 19 5.94 13.46 8.18
CA GLU A 19 4.68 13.17 7.48
C GLU A 19 4.86 12.12 6.36
N ILE A 20 5.97 12.20 5.62
CA ILE A 20 6.32 11.21 4.58
C ILE A 20 6.65 9.84 5.20
N ILE A 21 7.33 9.80 6.35
CA ILE A 21 7.63 8.55 7.06
C ILE A 21 6.33 7.90 7.59
N ASP A 22 5.43 8.67 8.20
CA ASP A 22 4.16 8.17 8.73
C ASP A 22 3.21 7.68 7.63
N LEU A 23 3.29 8.26 6.41
CA LEU A 23 2.55 7.77 5.24
C LEU A 23 3.16 6.48 4.65
N ILE A 24 4.49 6.36 4.61
CA ILE A 24 5.18 5.24 3.97
C ILE A 24 5.27 4.01 4.90
N PHE A 25 5.44 4.20 6.20
CA PHE A 25 5.65 3.12 7.17
C PHE A 25 4.52 2.07 7.19
N PRO A 26 3.22 2.44 7.18
CA PRO A 26 2.11 1.48 7.08
C PRO A 26 2.15 0.64 5.79
N ILE A 27 2.51 1.27 4.67
CA ILE A 27 2.60 0.59 3.36
C ILE A 27 3.72 -0.46 3.38
N ILE A 28 4.88 -0.11 3.94
CA ILE A 28 6.00 -1.05 4.13
C ILE A 28 5.63 -2.18 5.11
N ALA A 29 4.98 -1.86 6.23
CA ALA A 29 4.55 -2.85 7.21
C ALA A 29 3.57 -3.87 6.61
N VAL A 30 2.58 -3.41 5.84
CA VAL A 30 1.64 -4.28 5.10
C VAL A 30 2.37 -5.13 4.08
N ALA A 31 3.31 -4.57 3.32
CA ALA A 31 4.10 -5.34 2.34
C ALA A 31 4.92 -6.45 3.01
N ILE A 32 5.63 -6.14 4.11
CA ILE A 32 6.40 -7.12 4.88
C ILE A 32 5.48 -8.21 5.46
N PHE A 33 4.35 -7.85 6.06
CA PHE A 33 3.38 -8.79 6.60
C PHE A 33 2.85 -9.76 5.52
N LEU A 34 2.46 -9.24 4.34
CA LEU A 34 2.01 -10.06 3.22
C LEU A 34 3.11 -10.98 2.69
N ILE A 35 4.36 -10.49 2.57
CA ILE A 35 5.52 -11.30 2.16
C ILE A 35 5.74 -12.48 3.12
N LEU A 36 5.71 -12.24 4.43
CA LEU A 36 5.91 -13.25 5.47
C LEU A 36 4.75 -14.26 5.52
N ASN A 37 3.51 -13.78 5.59
CA ASN A 37 2.30 -14.60 5.67
C ASN A 37 2.15 -15.54 4.44
N GLU A 38 2.38 -15.02 3.23
CA GLU A 38 2.30 -15.85 2.03
C GLU A 38 3.46 -16.85 1.90
N ARG A 39 4.68 -16.52 2.37
CA ARG A 39 5.76 -17.52 2.47
C ARG A 39 5.44 -18.62 3.47
N TRP A 40 4.99 -18.24 4.67
CA TRP A 40 4.71 -19.16 5.77
C TRP A 40 3.61 -20.17 5.39
N LYS A 41 2.49 -19.68 4.83
CA LYS A 41 1.35 -20.54 4.48
C LYS A 41 1.57 -21.45 3.26
N LYS A 42 2.42 -21.06 2.29
CA LYS A 42 2.51 -21.74 0.98
C LYS A 42 3.85 -22.42 0.68
N LYS A 43 4.86 -22.32 1.56
CA LYS A 43 6.22 -22.89 1.37
C LYS A 43 6.79 -22.61 -0.04
N TYR A 44 6.82 -21.33 -0.43
CA TYR A 44 7.32 -20.87 -1.73
C TYR A 44 8.80 -21.24 -1.99
N GLU A 45 9.02 -22.19 -2.91
CA GLU A 45 10.31 -22.39 -3.61
C GLU A 45 10.72 -21.17 -4.45
N LEU A 46 9.77 -20.28 -4.77
CA LEU A 46 10.01 -19.07 -5.56
C LEU A 46 11.09 -18.17 -4.89
N PRO A 47 12.11 -17.67 -5.62
CA PRO A 47 13.16 -16.84 -5.03
C PRO A 47 12.62 -15.49 -4.51
N LEU A 48 13.24 -14.96 -3.44
CA LEU A 48 12.73 -13.80 -2.70
C LEU A 48 12.43 -12.58 -3.59
N LYS A 49 13.33 -12.24 -4.53
CA LYS A 49 13.15 -11.12 -5.46
C LYS A 49 11.85 -11.23 -6.30
N LYS A 50 11.50 -12.43 -6.79
CA LYS A 50 10.25 -12.65 -7.54
C LYS A 50 9.01 -12.56 -6.63
N HIS A 51 9.09 -13.07 -5.40
CA HIS A 51 7.98 -12.98 -4.44
C HIS A 51 7.68 -11.54 -4.02
N VAL A 52 8.72 -10.76 -3.68
CA VAL A 52 8.60 -9.33 -3.35
C VAL A 52 7.94 -8.58 -4.51
N LEU A 53 8.39 -8.80 -5.75
CA LEU A 53 7.79 -8.17 -6.93
C LEU A 53 6.31 -8.53 -7.09
N ILE A 54 5.92 -9.79 -6.91
CA ILE A 54 4.51 -10.21 -6.98
C ILE A 54 3.66 -9.55 -5.89
N VAL A 55 4.16 -9.46 -4.64
CA VAL A 55 3.42 -8.80 -3.56
C VAL A 55 3.29 -7.29 -3.83
N LEU A 56 4.33 -6.63 -4.34
CA LEU A 56 4.25 -5.23 -4.76
C LEU A 56 3.20 -5.04 -5.86
N CYS A 57 3.19 -5.87 -6.91
CA CYS A 57 2.16 -5.82 -7.95
C CYS A 57 0.74 -6.02 -7.39
N LYS A 58 0.54 -6.93 -6.43
CA LYS A 58 -0.76 -7.08 -5.74
C LYS A 58 -1.17 -5.79 -5.03
N ILE A 59 -0.26 -5.17 -4.28
CA ILE A 59 -0.52 -3.93 -3.54
C ILE A 59 -0.87 -2.81 -4.52
N THR A 60 -0.08 -2.60 -5.58
CA THR A 60 -0.34 -1.60 -6.62
C THR A 60 -1.74 -1.75 -7.23
N ILE A 61 -2.14 -2.97 -7.58
CA ILE A 61 -3.48 -3.24 -8.15
C ILE A 61 -4.59 -2.98 -7.12
N CYS A 62 -4.38 -3.30 -5.84
CA CYS A 62 -5.33 -2.98 -4.78
C CYS A 62 -5.45 -1.46 -4.55
N THR A 63 -4.35 -0.71 -4.61
CA THR A 63 -4.36 0.76 -4.52
C THR A 63 -5.09 1.39 -5.71
N PHE A 64 -4.84 0.95 -6.95
CA PHE A 64 -5.59 1.43 -8.11
C PHE A 64 -7.09 1.11 -8.02
N SER A 65 -7.45 -0.08 -7.54
CA SER A 65 -8.85 -0.44 -7.30
C SER A 65 -9.50 0.44 -6.23
N ALA A 66 -8.80 0.69 -5.10
CA ALA A 66 -9.27 1.59 -4.06
C ALA A 66 -9.51 3.03 -4.57
N LEU A 67 -8.56 3.58 -5.34
CA LEU A 67 -8.70 4.90 -5.97
C LEU A 67 -9.89 4.95 -6.95
N LEU A 68 -10.10 3.90 -7.75
CA LEU A 68 -11.23 3.81 -8.68
C LEU A 68 -12.57 3.72 -7.93
N ILE A 69 -12.62 2.99 -6.80
CA ILE A 69 -13.79 2.93 -5.92
C ILE A 69 -14.09 4.30 -5.29
N LEU A 70 -13.08 5.00 -4.77
CA LEU A 70 -13.23 6.35 -4.22
C LEU A 70 -13.72 7.34 -5.29
N PHE A 71 -13.23 7.23 -6.52
CA PHE A 71 -13.69 8.05 -7.64
C PHE A 71 -15.14 7.73 -8.06
N VAL A 72 -15.49 6.46 -8.26
CA VAL A 72 -16.83 6.08 -8.73
C VAL A 72 -17.88 6.25 -7.63
N PHE A 73 -17.64 5.73 -6.43
CA PHE A 73 -18.64 5.76 -5.35
C PHE A 73 -18.60 7.05 -4.54
N GLY A 74 -17.42 7.56 -4.20
CA GLY A 74 -17.27 8.80 -3.44
C GLY A 74 -17.58 10.03 -4.28
N TYR A 75 -16.90 10.21 -5.43
CA TYR A 75 -17.04 11.44 -6.23
C TYR A 75 -18.19 11.38 -7.25
N LEU A 76 -18.33 10.30 -8.03
CA LEU A 76 -19.32 10.25 -9.12
C LEU A 76 -20.75 9.95 -8.63
N LEU A 77 -20.89 9.16 -7.57
CA LEU A 77 -22.19 8.74 -7.00
C LEU A 77 -22.55 9.42 -5.66
N ASN A 78 -21.64 10.20 -5.07
CA ASN A 78 -21.82 10.85 -3.75
C ASN A 78 -22.32 9.89 -2.65
N ALA A 79 -21.77 8.67 -2.61
CA ALA A 79 -22.08 7.70 -1.56
C ALA A 79 -21.64 8.22 -0.18
N THR A 80 -22.46 7.98 0.85
CA THR A 80 -22.14 8.38 2.23
C THR A 80 -20.89 7.67 2.74
N GLU A 81 -20.16 8.27 3.68
CA GLU A 81 -18.91 7.72 4.22
C GLU A 81 -19.05 6.27 4.73
N VAL A 82 -20.18 5.95 5.38
CA VAL A 82 -20.50 4.60 5.87
C VAL A 82 -20.67 3.59 4.73
N GLN A 83 -21.34 3.98 3.64
CA GLN A 83 -21.47 3.16 2.44
C GLN A 83 -20.12 3.01 1.73
N LEU A 84 -19.37 4.10 1.59
CA LEU A 84 -18.09 4.15 0.92
C LEU A 84 -17.06 3.27 1.63
N LEU A 85 -16.99 3.31 2.97
CA LEU A 85 -16.13 2.44 3.79
C LEU A 85 -16.42 0.94 3.53
N LEU A 86 -17.71 0.57 3.48
CA LEU A 86 -18.14 -0.81 3.28
C LEU A 86 -17.87 -1.30 1.85
N VAL A 87 -18.12 -0.46 0.84
CA VAL A 87 -17.78 -0.75 -0.57
C VAL A 87 -16.26 -0.84 -0.75
N LEU A 88 -15.48 0.03 -0.11
CA LEU A 88 -14.01 0.02 -0.17
C LEU A 88 -13.44 -1.27 0.43
N ALA A 89 -13.95 -1.71 1.59
CA ALA A 89 -13.52 -2.95 2.24
C ALA A 89 -13.80 -4.19 1.36
N ILE A 90 -15.02 -4.31 0.80
CA ILE A 90 -15.40 -5.40 -0.12
C ILE A 90 -14.56 -5.34 -1.41
N GLY A 91 -14.37 -4.14 -1.96
CA GLY A 91 -13.63 -3.92 -3.21
C GLY A 91 -12.14 -4.26 -3.09
N ILE A 92 -11.47 -3.80 -2.04
CA ILE A 92 -10.06 -4.15 -1.77
C ILE A 92 -9.91 -5.65 -1.51
N GLY A 93 -10.80 -6.25 -0.71
CA GLY A 93 -10.79 -7.68 -0.42
C GLY A 93 -10.96 -8.56 -1.67
N SER A 94 -11.95 -8.23 -2.50
CA SER A 94 -12.20 -8.93 -3.78
C SER A 94 -11.06 -8.74 -4.78
N SER A 95 -10.52 -7.52 -4.88
CA SER A 95 -9.36 -7.23 -5.74
C SER A 95 -8.12 -8.01 -5.31
N TYR A 96 -7.80 -8.05 -4.01
CA TYR A 96 -6.67 -8.83 -3.50
C TYR A 96 -6.86 -10.34 -3.76
N ALA A 97 -8.09 -10.86 -3.65
CA ALA A 97 -8.42 -12.24 -3.97
C ALA A 97 -8.23 -12.55 -5.47
N VAL A 98 -8.85 -11.77 -6.37
CA VAL A 98 -8.73 -11.92 -7.84
C VAL A 98 -7.27 -11.81 -8.27
N THR A 99 -6.54 -10.82 -7.76
CA THR A 99 -5.12 -10.61 -8.08
C THR A 99 -4.25 -11.76 -7.54
N SER A 100 -4.61 -12.35 -6.39
CA SER A 100 -3.94 -13.55 -5.87
C SER A 100 -4.25 -14.82 -6.67
N TYR A 101 -5.38 -14.90 -7.35
CA TYR A 101 -5.63 -15.95 -8.36
C TYR A 101 -4.85 -15.70 -9.66
N LEU A 102 -4.81 -14.45 -10.13
CA LEU A 102 -4.08 -14.05 -11.35
C LEU A 102 -2.58 -14.35 -11.25
N PHE A 103 -1.94 -14.06 -10.11
CA PHE A 103 -0.54 -14.40 -9.87
C PHE A 103 -0.30 -15.87 -9.46
N LYS A 104 -1.34 -16.68 -9.25
CA LYS A 104 -1.21 -18.10 -8.82
C LYS A 104 -0.36 -18.96 -9.76
N PRO A 105 -0.45 -18.87 -11.11
CA PRO A 105 0.40 -19.69 -12.00
C PRO A 105 1.90 -19.43 -11.81
N LEU A 106 2.28 -18.20 -11.43
CA LEU A 106 3.67 -17.82 -11.18
C LEU A 106 4.22 -18.37 -9.86
N TYR A 107 3.40 -19.05 -9.04
CA TYR A 107 3.81 -19.82 -7.86
C TYR A 107 4.15 -21.29 -8.15
N PHE A 108 3.69 -21.84 -9.28
CA PHE A 108 3.79 -23.27 -9.59
C PHE A 108 4.56 -23.57 -10.89
N LYS A 109 5.04 -22.54 -11.56
CA LYS A 109 5.89 -22.68 -12.76
C LYS A 109 7.32 -23.01 -12.33
N LYS A 110 7.64 -24.31 -12.30
CA LYS A 110 9.02 -24.82 -12.38
C LYS A 110 9.65 -24.38 -13.70
#